data_AF-A0A9E1H124-F1
#
_entry.id   AF-A0A9E1H124-F1
#
_cell.length_a   1.000
_cell.length_b   1.000
_cell.length_c   1.000
_cell.angle_alpha   90.00
_cell.angle_beta   90.00
_cell.angle_gamma   90.00
#
_symmetry.space_group_name_H-M   'P 1'
#
loop_
_entity.id
_entity.type
_entity.pdbx_description
1 polymer ?
#
loop_
_entity_poly.entity_id
_entity_poly.type
_entity_poly.pdbx_seq_one_letter_code
_entity_poly.pdbx_strand_id
1 'polypeptide(L)'
;MVDIIVKHSWVPDVLIFQYVFSDMYKHSDEEEIIQFINKLADFLNSYEEKSIYILCNDINLTKSKGGGREFFDILESKINKPKIVKKRHFNNINRERHYEYGEQYNSNVLVFDDISDEIKNAYSPFESCASAQILIKRERKK
;
A
#
# COMPACT_ATOMS: atom_id res chain seq x y z
N MET A 1 -8.49 -10.11 11.00
CA MET A 1 -7.99 -8.75 11.34
C MET A 1 -9.08 -7.69 11.20
N VAL A 2 -9.69 -7.51 10.01
CA VAL A 2 -10.82 -6.57 9.84
C VAL A 2 -11.96 -6.88 10.81
N ASP A 3 -12.26 -8.16 11.05
CA ASP A 3 -13.31 -8.56 12.01
C ASP A 3 -13.01 -8.10 13.45
N ILE A 4 -11.73 -8.00 13.83
CA ILE A 4 -11.33 -7.50 15.16
C ILE A 4 -11.55 -5.99 15.24
N ILE A 5 -11.16 -5.26 14.19
CA ILE A 5 -11.35 -3.80 14.09
C ILE A 5 -12.84 -3.46 14.15
N VAL A 6 -13.65 -4.16 13.33
CA VAL A 6 -15.12 -4.03 13.31
C VAL A 6 -15.70 -4.31 14.69
N LYS A 7 -15.31 -5.43 15.32
CA LYS A 7 -15.82 -5.85 16.63
C LYS A 7 -15.57 -4.82 17.74
N HIS A 8 -14.44 -4.11 17.70
CA HIS A 8 -14.08 -3.15 18.74
C HIS A 8 -14.46 -1.71 18.38
N SER A 9 -15.15 -1.49 17.25
CA SER A 9 -15.53 -0.16 16.75
C SER A 9 -14.35 0.82 16.71
N TRP A 10 -13.14 0.31 16.51
CA TRP A 10 -11.94 1.12 16.49
C TRP A 10 -11.75 1.71 15.09
N VAL A 11 -11.81 3.03 14.98
CA VAL A 11 -11.68 3.72 13.70
C VAL A 11 -10.28 4.34 13.59
N PRO A 12 -9.41 3.83 12.71
CA PRO A 12 -8.08 4.40 12.51
C PRO A 12 -8.15 5.81 11.89
N ASP A 13 -7.20 6.66 12.25
CA ASP A 13 -6.91 7.89 11.51
C ASP A 13 -6.04 7.59 10.27
N VAL A 14 -5.12 6.63 10.42
CA VAL A 14 -4.19 6.20 9.38
C VAL A 14 -4.11 4.68 9.35
N LEU A 15 -4.26 4.08 8.17
CA LEU A 15 -3.87 2.70 7.88
C LEU A 15 -2.65 2.69 6.98
N ILE A 16 -1.68 1.84 7.31
CA ILE A 16 -0.47 1.63 6.51
C ILE A 16 -0.39 0.15 6.14
N PHE A 17 -0.46 -0.13 4.84
CA PHE A 17 -0.20 -1.43 4.26
C PHE A 17 1.21 -1.45 3.69
N GLN A 18 2.14 -2.03 4.44
CA GLN A 18 3.56 -2.10 4.08
C GLN A 18 3.90 -3.52 3.62
N TYR A 19 4.12 -3.71 2.32
CA TYR A 19 4.39 -5.01 1.67
C TYR A 19 3.30 -6.07 1.88
N VAL A 20 2.04 -5.64 2.07
CA VAL A 20 0.94 -6.55 2.40
C VAL A 20 0.35 -7.23 1.15
N PHE A 21 0.14 -6.50 0.06
CA PHE A 21 -0.60 -7.03 -1.09
C PHE A 21 0.21 -8.03 -1.91
N SER A 22 1.52 -7.78 -2.08
CA SER A 22 2.40 -8.75 -2.73
C SER A 22 2.61 -9.99 -1.89
N ASP A 23 2.62 -9.87 -0.55
CA ASP A 23 2.70 -11.01 0.35
C ASP A 23 1.42 -11.84 0.35
N MET A 24 0.25 -11.18 0.43
CA MET A 24 -1.05 -11.85 0.31
C MET A 24 -1.15 -12.60 -1.03
N TYR A 25 -0.72 -11.98 -2.14
CA TYR A 25 -0.78 -12.63 -3.45
C TYR A 25 0.11 -13.87 -3.59
N LYS A 26 1.15 -13.99 -2.76
CA LYS A 26 2.00 -15.20 -2.72
C LYS A 26 1.39 -16.34 -1.90
N HIS A 27 0.49 -16.03 -0.97
CA HIS A 27 0.02 -16.97 0.05
C HIS A 27 -1.50 -17.15 0.08
N SER A 28 -2.23 -16.48 -0.81
CA SER A 28 -3.69 -16.50 -0.85
C SER A 28 -4.17 -16.35 -2.28
N ASP A 29 -5.36 -16.88 -2.57
CA ASP A 29 -5.95 -16.75 -3.89
C ASP A 29 -6.52 -15.34 -4.10
N GLU A 30 -6.57 -14.90 -5.35
CA GLU A 30 -7.02 -13.55 -5.70
C GLU A 30 -8.42 -13.23 -5.17
N GLU A 31 -9.32 -14.22 -5.15
CA GLU A 31 -10.68 -14.05 -4.63
C GLU A 31 -10.66 -13.68 -3.13
N GLU A 32 -9.82 -14.31 -2.33
CA GLU A 32 -9.70 -14.04 -0.89
C GLU A 32 -9.18 -12.62 -0.63
N ILE A 33 -8.24 -12.16 -1.46
CA ILE A 33 -7.68 -10.81 -1.39
C ILE A 33 -8.77 -9.78 -1.75
N ILE A 34 -9.56 -10.06 -2.79
CA ILE A 34 -10.69 -9.20 -3.17
C ILE A 34 -11.75 -9.17 -2.08
N GLN A 35 -12.08 -10.30 -1.46
CA GLN A 35 -13.01 -10.37 -0.33
C GLN A 35 -12.49 -9.55 0.86
N PHE A 36 -11.20 -9.63 1.17
CA PHE A 36 -10.56 -8.80 2.18
C PHE A 36 -10.70 -7.30 1.86
N ILE A 37 -10.39 -6.90 0.62
CA ILE A 37 -10.50 -5.50 0.17
C ILE A 37 -11.94 -5.01 0.27
N ASN A 38 -12.93 -5.83 -0.13
CA ASN A 38 -14.34 -5.45 -0.03
C ASN A 38 -14.73 -5.22 1.43
N LYS A 39 -14.43 -6.16 2.34
CA LYS A 39 -14.72 -6.01 3.78
C LYS A 39 -14.07 -4.78 4.39
N LEU A 40 -12.81 -4.51 4.03
CA LEU A 40 -12.08 -3.34 4.48
C LEU A 40 -12.74 -2.05 3.96
N ALA A 41 -13.05 -2.00 2.67
CA ALA A 41 -13.68 -0.83 2.06
C ALA A 41 -15.07 -0.56 2.66
N ASP A 42 -15.89 -1.59 2.87
CA ASP A 42 -17.20 -1.47 3.51
C ASP A 42 -17.09 -0.87 4.91
N PHE A 43 -16.14 -1.38 5.71
CA PHE A 43 -15.82 -0.81 7.01
C PHE A 43 -15.42 0.67 6.89
N LEU A 44 -14.44 1.01 6.06
CA LEU A 44 -13.94 2.38 5.91
C LEU A 44 -15.00 3.36 5.39
N ASN A 45 -15.89 2.89 4.51
CA ASN A 45 -16.97 3.67 3.94
C ASN A 45 -18.08 3.95 4.96
N SER A 46 -18.31 3.06 5.93
CA SER A 46 -19.33 3.27 6.96
C SER A 46 -19.01 4.38 7.97
N TYR A 47 -17.75 4.80 8.10
CA TYR A 47 -17.35 5.81 9.08
C TYR A 47 -17.28 7.20 8.46
N GLU A 48 -18.34 7.99 8.59
CA GLU A 48 -18.45 9.29 7.91
C GLU A 48 -17.89 10.47 8.71
N GLU A 49 -17.67 10.30 10.02
CA GLU A 49 -17.38 11.38 10.98
C GLU A 49 -15.99 12.02 10.82
N LYS A 50 -14.99 11.26 10.37
CA LYS A 50 -13.61 11.77 10.21
C LYS A 50 -12.98 11.35 8.89
N SER A 51 -11.95 12.08 8.48
CA SER A 51 -11.16 11.67 7.33
C SER A 51 -10.23 10.52 7.73
N ILE A 52 -10.04 9.56 6.84
CA ILE A 52 -9.16 8.40 7.07
C ILE A 52 -8.10 8.39 5.97
N TYR A 53 -6.84 8.20 6.36
CA TYR A 53 -5.72 8.09 5.45
C TYR A 53 -5.33 6.63 5.28
N ILE A 54 -5.11 6.20 4.05
CA ILE A 54 -4.71 4.84 3.71
C ILE A 54 -3.46 4.95 2.84
N LEU A 55 -2.34 4.46 3.34
CA LEU A 55 -1.09 4.38 2.62
C LEU A 55 -0.83 2.91 2.29
N CYS A 56 -0.76 2.56 1.01
CA CYS A 56 -0.23 1.28 0.58
C CYS A 56 1.15 1.51 -0.02
N ASN A 57 2.14 0.74 0.43
CA ASN A 57 3.49 0.71 -0.12
C ASN A 57 3.86 -0.74 -0.36
N ASP A 58 4.24 -1.08 -1.59
CA ASP A 58 4.61 -2.44 -1.95
C ASP A 58 5.64 -2.46 -3.07
N ILE A 59 6.17 -3.64 -3.39
CA ILE A 59 7.04 -3.82 -4.54
C ILE A 59 6.35 -3.31 -5.82
N ASN A 60 7.07 -2.53 -6.63
CA ASN A 60 6.53 -1.98 -7.86
C ASN A 60 6.52 -3.02 -9.00
N LEU A 61 5.70 -4.06 -8.83
CA LEU A 61 5.50 -5.14 -9.79
C LEU A 61 4.01 -5.46 -9.95
N THR A 62 3.64 -5.82 -11.18
CA THR A 62 2.31 -6.34 -11.52
C THR A 62 2.13 -7.76 -10.98
N LYS A 63 0.88 -8.20 -10.83
CA LYS A 63 0.54 -9.61 -10.52
C LYS A 63 1.22 -10.60 -11.45
N SER A 64 1.26 -10.32 -12.76
CA SER A 64 1.93 -11.16 -13.77
C SER A 64 3.44 -11.34 -13.54
N LYS A 65 4.05 -10.49 -12.71
CA LYS A 65 5.46 -10.55 -12.31
C LYS A 65 5.63 -10.90 -10.82
N GLY A 66 4.60 -11.48 -10.18
CA GLY A 66 4.61 -11.86 -8.77
C GLY A 66 4.50 -10.69 -7.79
N GLY A 67 4.03 -9.53 -8.25
CA GLY A 67 3.69 -8.39 -7.39
C GLY A 67 2.21 -8.34 -7.02
N GLY A 68 1.76 -7.21 -6.49
CA GLY A 68 0.37 -7.02 -6.03
C GLY A 68 -0.21 -5.64 -6.35
N ARG A 69 0.40 -4.91 -7.29
CA ARG A 69 0.07 -3.50 -7.54
C ARG A 69 -1.38 -3.28 -7.98
N GLU A 70 -1.97 -4.21 -8.71
CA GLU A 70 -3.37 -4.13 -9.15
C GLU A 70 -4.34 -4.04 -7.96
N PHE A 71 -3.99 -4.60 -6.80
CA PHE A 71 -4.83 -4.52 -5.60
C PHE A 71 -4.92 -3.08 -5.03
N PHE A 72 -3.96 -2.21 -5.34
CA PHE A 72 -4.04 -0.79 -5.00
C PHE A 72 -5.22 -0.12 -5.71
N ASP A 73 -5.34 -0.39 -7.01
CA ASP A 73 -6.38 0.19 -7.85
C ASP A 73 -7.75 -0.41 -7.52
N ILE A 74 -7.80 -1.71 -7.15
CA ILE A 74 -9.02 -2.35 -6.64
C ILE A 74 -9.45 -1.69 -5.33
N LEU A 75 -8.57 -1.55 -4.35
CA LEU A 75 -8.87 -0.89 -3.09
C LEU A 75 -9.34 0.55 -3.33
N GLU A 76 -8.61 1.32 -4.14
CA GLU A 76 -9.01 2.68 -4.50
C GLU A 76 -10.44 2.70 -5.05
N SER A 77 -10.78 1.83 -6.00
CA SER A 77 -12.10 1.80 -6.64
C SER A 77 -13.24 1.56 -5.65
N LYS A 78 -12.99 0.85 -4.55
CA LYS A 78 -13.98 0.50 -3.52
C LYS A 78 -14.17 1.57 -2.45
N ILE A 79 -13.24 2.52 -2.30
CA ILE A 79 -13.40 3.64 -1.38
C ILE A 79 -14.33 4.71 -1.99
N ASN A 80 -15.36 5.11 -1.24
CA ASN A 80 -16.36 6.08 -1.69
C ASN A 80 -15.79 7.50 -1.84
N LYS A 81 -16.44 8.30 -2.70
CA LYS A 81 -16.21 9.76 -2.76
C LYS A 81 -16.97 10.46 -1.62
N PRO A 82 -16.50 11.64 -1.15
CA PRO A 82 -15.30 12.36 -1.59
C PRO A 82 -13.99 11.71 -1.11
N LYS A 83 -12.99 11.66 -1.99
CA LYS A 83 -11.64 11.17 -1.67
C LYS A 83 -10.58 11.89 -2.49
N ILE A 84 -9.37 11.99 -1.94
CA ILE A 84 -8.17 12.47 -2.63
C ILE A 84 -7.22 11.27 -2.78
N VAL A 85 -6.65 11.10 -3.97
CA VAL A 85 -5.73 10.00 -4.26
C VAL A 85 -4.42 10.55 -4.82
N LYS A 86 -3.30 10.06 -4.30
CA LYS A 86 -1.96 10.30 -4.86
C LYS A 86 -1.28 8.96 -5.11
N LYS A 87 -0.86 8.73 -6.34
CA LYS A 87 -0.09 7.55 -6.76
C LYS A 87 1.34 7.97 -7.04
N ARG A 88 2.30 7.26 -6.48
CA ARG A 88 3.73 7.53 -6.71
C ARG A 88 4.53 6.25 -6.82
N HIS A 89 5.72 6.34 -7.41
CA HIS A 89 6.68 5.25 -7.43
C HIS A 89 8.11 5.76 -7.36
N PHE A 90 9.01 4.93 -6.85
CA PHE A 90 10.44 5.24 -6.85
C PHE A 90 11.09 4.82 -8.17
N ASN A 91 12.10 5.58 -8.61
CA ASN A 91 12.93 5.20 -9.74
C ASN A 91 13.64 3.87 -9.43
N ASN A 92 13.51 2.91 -10.33
CA ASN A 92 14.14 1.60 -10.20
C ASN A 92 15.21 1.45 -11.27
N ILE A 93 16.42 1.06 -10.85
CA ILE A 93 17.57 0.83 -11.74
C ILE A 93 17.25 -0.28 -12.77
N ASN A 94 16.37 -1.23 -12.43
CA ASN A 94 15.91 -2.29 -13.32
C ASN A 94 14.79 -1.80 -14.25
N ARG A 95 15.13 -0.85 -15.13
CA ARG A 95 14.19 -0.14 -16.02
C ARG A 95 13.39 -1.05 -16.97
N GLU A 96 13.91 -2.22 -17.31
CA GLU A 96 13.17 -3.15 -18.19
C GLU A 96 12.02 -3.86 -17.46
N ARG A 97 12.08 -3.92 -16.13
CA ARG A 97 11.09 -4.64 -15.31
C ARG A 97 10.19 -3.73 -14.50
N HIS A 98 10.59 -2.47 -14.29
CA HIS A 98 9.81 -1.49 -13.54
C HIS A 98 8.50 -1.14 -14.23
N TYR A 99 7.48 -0.85 -13.42
CA TYR A 99 6.16 -0.46 -13.87
C TYR A 99 5.96 1.03 -13.57
N GLU A 100 5.51 1.81 -14.55
CA GLU A 100 5.18 3.21 -14.30
C GLU A 100 3.87 3.30 -13.52
N TYR A 101 3.91 3.85 -12.31
CA TYR A 101 2.74 4.00 -11.45
C TYR A 101 2.66 5.38 -10.83
N GLY A 102 1.75 6.23 -11.35
CA GLY A 102 1.61 7.60 -10.89
C GLY A 102 2.89 8.43 -11.09
N GLU A 103 3.13 9.40 -10.22
CA GLU A 103 4.29 10.29 -10.31
C GLU A 103 5.56 9.62 -9.78
N GLN A 104 6.66 9.73 -10.53
CA GLN A 104 7.95 9.26 -10.05
C GLN A 104 8.51 10.19 -8.95
N TYR A 105 9.10 9.62 -7.91
CA TYR A 105 9.90 10.38 -6.95
C TYR A 105 11.26 10.79 -7.54
N ASN A 106 11.71 12.00 -7.22
CA ASN A 106 12.99 12.54 -7.69
C ASN A 106 14.22 11.79 -7.16
N SER A 107 14.07 11.06 -6.05
CA SER A 107 15.14 10.30 -5.41
C SER A 107 14.59 9.00 -4.87
N ASN A 108 15.41 7.95 -4.90
CA ASN A 108 15.17 6.65 -4.29
C ASN A 108 16.14 6.34 -3.14
N VAL A 109 16.93 7.33 -2.72
CA VAL A 109 17.84 7.22 -1.57
C VAL A 109 17.04 6.95 -0.31
N LEU A 110 17.55 6.09 0.56
CA LEU A 110 16.94 5.84 1.85
C LEU A 110 17.07 7.06 2.74
N VAL A 111 15.97 7.42 3.41
CA VAL A 111 15.96 8.54 4.36
C VAL A 111 16.75 8.20 5.64
N PHE A 112 16.85 6.91 5.96
CA PHE A 112 17.60 6.39 7.10
C PHE A 112 18.60 5.34 6.58
N ASP A 113 19.89 5.68 6.56
CA ASP A 113 20.97 4.83 6.08
C ASP A 113 22.10 4.60 7.12
N ASP A 114 21.91 5.17 8.32
CA ASP A 114 22.80 5.01 9.47
C ASP A 114 22.58 3.67 10.19
N ILE A 115 22.80 2.59 9.44
CA ILE A 115 22.73 1.22 9.93
C ILE A 115 24.16 0.70 10.11
N SER A 116 24.44 0.05 11.26
CA SER A 116 25.77 -0.48 11.55
C SER A 116 26.20 -1.55 10.54
N ASP A 117 27.51 -1.69 10.34
CA ASP A 117 28.07 -2.71 9.45
C ASP A 117 27.70 -4.13 9.88
N GLU A 118 27.55 -4.37 11.20
CA GLU A 118 27.06 -5.64 11.73
C GLU A 118 25.68 -6.00 11.17
N ILE A 119 24.72 -5.06 11.22
CA ILE A 119 23.36 -5.28 10.69
C ILE A 119 23.36 -5.36 9.17
N LYS A 120 24.16 -4.53 8.49
CA LYS A 120 24.32 -4.59 7.04
C LYS A 120 24.82 -5.96 6.58
N ASN A 121 25.82 -6.50 7.25
CA ASN A 121 26.40 -7.81 6.93
C ASN A 121 25.46 -8.98 7.28
N ALA A 122 24.68 -8.86 8.36
CA ALA A 122 23.77 -9.92 8.78
C ALA A 122 22.51 -10.02 7.92
N TYR A 123 21.98 -8.89 7.44
CA TYR A 123 20.65 -8.83 6.81
C TYR A 123 20.63 -8.32 5.38
N SER A 124 21.74 -7.81 4.85
CA SER A 124 21.86 -7.27 3.48
C SER A 124 20.67 -6.37 3.12
N PRO A 125 20.42 -5.28 3.88
CA PRO A 125 19.28 -4.42 3.64
C PRO A 125 19.36 -3.79 2.25
N PHE A 126 18.22 -3.40 1.71
CA PHE A 126 18.19 -2.63 0.46
C PHE A 126 18.95 -1.32 0.63
N GLU A 127 19.67 -0.88 -0.41
CA GLU A 127 20.42 0.39 -0.41
C GLU A 127 19.61 1.54 -1.05
N SER A 128 18.47 1.23 -1.66
CA SER A 128 17.55 2.20 -2.26
C SER A 128 16.13 1.65 -2.28
N CYS A 129 15.16 2.56 -2.42
CA CYS A 129 13.75 2.20 -2.53
C CYS A 129 13.33 1.98 -3.99
N ALA A 130 12.58 0.93 -4.26
CA ALA A 130 12.02 0.65 -5.59
C ALA A 130 10.50 0.37 -5.55
N SER A 131 9.83 0.82 -4.49
CA SER A 131 8.42 0.55 -4.25
C SER A 131 7.49 1.42 -5.09
N ALA A 132 6.23 1.01 -5.17
CA ALA A 132 5.11 1.82 -5.59
C ALA A 132 4.23 2.14 -4.37
N GLN A 133 3.56 3.29 -4.43
CA GLN A 133 2.76 3.81 -3.35
C GLN A 133 1.43 4.38 -3.85
N ILE A 134 0.38 4.16 -3.07
CA ILE A 134 -0.88 4.90 -3.19
C ILE A 134 -1.24 5.47 -1.81
N LEU A 135 -1.51 6.77 -1.78
CA LEU A 135 -2.13 7.45 -0.65
C LEU A 135 -3.58 7.78 -1.01
N ILE A 136 -4.52 7.25 -0.25
CA ILE A 136 -5.95 7.56 -0.34
C ILE A 136 -6.33 8.30 0.93
N LYS A 137 -6.82 9.53 0.79
CA LYS A 137 -7.51 10.26 1.86
C LYS A 137 -9.00 10.15 1.58
N ARG A 138 -9.71 9.33 2.34
CA ARG A 138 -11.17 9.31 2.34
C ARG A 138 -11.66 10.48 3.19
N GLU A 139 -12.43 11.38 2.59
CA GLU A 139 -12.83 12.60 3.28
C GLU A 139 -14.11 12.39 4.09
N ARG A 140 -14.22 13.09 5.22
CA ARG A 140 -15.48 13.16 5.97
C ARG A 140 -16.58 13.76 5.10
N LYS A 141 -17.82 13.31 5.27
CA LYS A 141 -18.94 14.03 4.69
C LYS A 141 -19.10 15.36 5.42
N LYS A 142 -19.38 16.41 4.66
CA LYS A 142 -19.68 17.74 5.21
C LYS A 142 -21.08 17.76 5.80
#